data_AF-A0A699SNJ0-F1
#
_entry.id   AF-A0A699SNJ0-F1
#
_cell.length_a   1.000
_cell.length_b   1.000
_cell.length_c   1.000
_cell.angle_alpha   90.00
_cell.angle_beta   90.00
_cell.angle_gamma   90.00
#
_symmetry.space_group_name_H-M   'P 1'
#
loop_
_entity.id
_entity.type
_entity.pdbx_description
1 polymer ?
#
loop_
_entity_poly.entity_id
_entity_poly.type
_entity_poly.pdbx_seq_one_letter_code
_entity_poly.pdbx_strand_id
1 'polypeptide(L)'
;MIAGLNVEEEIIRDLERLRIEPDLISRIKEDQKEDSELWTIVENLNKQVEFHLDEDNVLWQGTRLVVPNDATLREALLTEAHSSPFSVHPGSTKMYHDLKQYFWWSGMKGDVATFVARCLICQQAKIEHQRASGLLQQLDIPVWKWDEISMDFVT
;
A
#
# COMPACT_ATOMS: atom_id res chain seq x y z
N MET A 1 -22.35 30.73 -26.30
CA MET A 1 -21.58 29.65 -26.95
C MET A 1 -20.61 29.08 -25.92
N ILE A 2 -20.94 27.87 -25.45
CA ILE A 2 -20.08 26.77 -25.02
C ILE A 2 -19.23 26.95 -23.74
N ALA A 3 -19.79 26.50 -22.61
CA ALA A 3 -19.08 26.07 -21.40
C ALA A 3 -19.55 24.66 -21.00
N GLY A 4 -19.37 23.69 -21.90
CA GLY A 4 -19.89 22.33 -21.75
C GLY A 4 -19.00 21.22 -22.31
N LEU A 5 -17.73 21.50 -22.62
CA LEU A 5 -16.83 20.54 -23.27
C LEU A 5 -15.74 19.93 -22.36
N ASN A 6 -15.67 20.27 -21.07
CA ASN A 6 -14.61 19.74 -20.19
C ASN A 6 -14.98 18.45 -19.45
N VAL A 7 -16.27 18.15 -19.27
CA VAL A 7 -16.69 16.99 -18.48
C VAL A 7 -16.59 15.70 -19.30
N GLU A 8 -16.92 15.75 -20.59
CA GLU A 8 -16.80 14.59 -21.47
C GLU A 8 -15.33 14.25 -21.77
N GLU A 9 -14.45 15.22 -21.97
CA GLU A 9 -13.01 14.96 -22.12
C GLU A 9 -12.38 14.37 -20.85
N GLU A 10 -12.81 14.80 -19.67
CA GLU A 10 -12.33 14.26 -18.39
C GLU A 10 -12.85 12.83 -18.15
N ILE A 11 -14.12 12.57 -18.46
CA ILE A 11 -14.72 11.22 -18.41
C ILE A 11 -14.08 10.30 -19.46
N ILE A 12 -13.80 10.79 -20.67
CA ILE A 12 -13.10 10.04 -21.72
C ILE A 12 -11.67 9.75 -21.30
N ARG A 13 -10.96 10.69 -20.67
CA ARG A 13 -9.60 10.49 -20.13
C ARG A 13 -9.59 9.49 -18.97
N ASP A 14 -10.61 9.51 -18.11
CA ASP A 14 -10.77 8.54 -17.03
C ASP A 14 -11.18 7.14 -17.58
N LEU A 15 -11.97 7.09 -18.65
CA LEU A 15 -12.30 5.86 -19.40
C LEU A 15 -11.14 5.33 -20.22
N GLU A 16 -10.25 6.19 -20.73
CA GLU A 16 -9.01 5.80 -21.40
C GLU A 16 -7.98 5.29 -20.39
N ARG A 17 -7.97 5.81 -19.16
CA ARG A 17 -7.22 5.22 -18.03
C ARG A 17 -7.72 3.82 -17.64
N LEU A 18 -9.01 3.54 -17.85
CA LEU A 18 -9.59 2.21 -17.66
C LEU A 18 -9.28 1.26 -18.84
N ARG A 19 -8.77 1.77 -19.97
CA ARG A 19 -8.39 0.97 -21.13
C ARG A 19 -6.90 0.63 -21.07
N ILE A 20 -6.65 -0.54 -20.47
CA ILE A 20 -5.46 -1.38 -20.69
C ILE A 20 -4.22 -0.92 -19.91
N GLU A 21 -4.25 -1.04 -18.58
CA GLU A 21 -3.05 -1.57 -17.92
C GLU A 21 -2.98 -3.06 -18.31
N PRO A 22 -1.83 -3.57 -18.81
CA PRO A 22 -1.67 -5.01 -18.97
C PRO A 22 -1.99 -5.67 -17.62
N ASP A 23 -2.72 -6.79 -17.67
CA ASP A 23 -2.99 -7.61 -16.49
C ASP A 23 -1.66 -7.84 -15.76
N LEU A 24 -1.48 -7.21 -14.60
CA LEU A 24 -0.21 -7.25 -13.84
C LEU A 24 0.24 -8.69 -13.63
N ILE A 25 -0.71 -9.63 -13.54
CA ILE A 25 -0.48 -11.07 -13.46
C ILE A 25 0.21 -11.59 -14.73
N SER A 26 -0.27 -11.23 -15.91
CA SER A 26 0.37 -11.58 -17.19
C SER A 26 1.81 -11.06 -17.26
N ARG A 27 2.03 -9.81 -16.86
CA ARG A 27 3.39 -9.24 -16.81
C ARG A 27 4.28 -9.96 -15.80
N ILE A 28 3.78 -10.28 -14.61
CA ILE A 28 4.51 -11.09 -13.61
C ILE A 28 4.94 -12.44 -14.21
N LYS A 29 4.04 -13.12 -14.93
CA LYS A 29 4.33 -14.42 -15.56
C LYS A 29 5.39 -14.31 -16.67
N GLU A 30 5.42 -13.21 -17.41
CA GLU A 30 6.44 -12.95 -18.43
C GLU A 30 7.79 -12.63 -17.78
N ASP A 31 7.81 -11.70 -16.82
CA ASP A 31 9.03 -11.26 -16.13
C ASP A 31 9.69 -12.42 -15.34
N GLN A 32 8.90 -13.36 -14.82
CA GLN A 32 9.43 -14.58 -14.19
C GLN A 32 10.30 -15.43 -15.12
N LYS A 33 10.03 -15.43 -16.44
CA LYS A 33 10.79 -16.22 -17.41
C LYS A 33 12.18 -15.64 -17.66
N GLU A 34 12.34 -14.34 -17.43
CA GLU A 34 13.60 -13.62 -17.66
C GLU A 34 14.45 -13.49 -16.38
N ASP A 35 13.85 -13.68 -15.20
CA ASP A 35 14.52 -13.51 -13.91
C ASP A 35 15.40 -14.72 -13.53
N SER A 36 16.67 -14.67 -13.92
CA SER A 36 17.69 -15.67 -13.55
C SER A 36 18.00 -15.77 -12.05
N GLU A 37 17.72 -14.72 -11.26
CA GLU A 37 17.91 -14.73 -9.80
C GLU A 37 16.79 -15.50 -9.09
N LEU A 38 15.56 -15.46 -9.62
CA LEU A 38 14.47 -16.30 -9.13
C LEU A 38 14.79 -17.79 -9.24
N TRP A 39 15.40 -18.22 -10.35
CA TRP A 39 15.77 -19.63 -10.55
C TRP A 39 16.90 -20.10 -9.63
N THR A 40 17.84 -19.22 -9.27
CA THR A 40 18.87 -19.55 -8.27
C THR A 40 18.29 -19.63 -6.86
N ILE A 41 17.24 -18.88 -6.55
CA ILE A 41 16.47 -19.07 -5.31
C ILE A 41 15.77 -20.44 -5.35
N VAL A 42 15.17 -20.83 -6.48
CA VAL A 42 14.54 -22.14 -6.68
C VAL A 42 15.52 -23.30 -6.50
N GLU A 43 16.74 -23.20 -7.03
CA GLU A 43 17.77 -24.23 -6.87
C GLU A 43 18.30 -24.35 -5.43
N ASN A 44 18.23 -23.27 -4.65
CA ASN A 44 18.62 -23.25 -3.24
C ASN A 44 17.47 -23.60 -2.27
N LEU A 45 16.27 -23.96 -2.77
CA LEU A 45 15.08 -24.34 -1.97
C LEU A 45 15.20 -25.68 -1.21
N ASN A 46 16.40 -26.22 -1.04
CA ASN A 46 16.57 -27.45 -0.32
C ASN A 46 16.51 -27.17 1.20
N LYS A 47 15.29 -27.07 1.76
CA LYS A 47 14.81 -27.92 2.89
C LYS A 47 13.56 -27.46 3.66
N GLN A 48 12.86 -26.36 3.36
CA GLN A 48 11.73 -25.97 4.22
C GLN A 48 10.41 -25.42 3.63
N VAL A 49 10.22 -25.16 2.33
CA VAL A 49 8.95 -24.51 1.88
C VAL A 49 8.41 -24.97 0.52
N GLU A 50 7.10 -25.23 0.55
CA GLU A 50 5.95 -25.23 -0.38
C GLU A 50 6.00 -24.47 -1.73
N PHE A 51 7.14 -24.32 -2.39
CA PHE A 51 7.21 -23.74 -3.73
C PHE A 51 7.02 -24.81 -4.81
N HIS A 52 6.36 -24.45 -5.91
CA HIS A 52 6.18 -25.33 -7.08
C HIS A 52 6.06 -24.54 -8.38
N LEU A 53 6.26 -25.24 -9.51
CA LEU A 53 6.03 -24.73 -10.86
C LEU A 53 4.72 -25.32 -11.41
N ASP A 54 3.98 -24.52 -12.18
CA ASP A 54 2.82 -24.99 -12.94
C ASP A 54 3.20 -25.48 -14.36
N GLU A 55 2.19 -25.86 -15.15
CA GLU A 55 2.37 -26.33 -16.54
C GLU A 55 2.99 -25.27 -17.48
N ASP A 56 2.88 -23.99 -17.12
CA ASP A 56 3.40 -22.85 -17.88
C ASP A 56 4.80 -22.42 -17.41
N ASN A 57 5.43 -23.17 -16.51
CA ASN A 57 6.69 -22.85 -15.82
C ASN A 57 6.63 -21.56 -14.98
N VAL A 58 5.46 -21.24 -14.43
CA VAL A 58 5.28 -20.13 -13.50
C VAL A 58 5.53 -20.61 -12.07
N LEU A 59 6.26 -19.82 -11.29
CA LEU A 59 6.62 -20.11 -9.91
C LEU A 59 5.53 -19.64 -8.94
N TRP A 60 5.15 -20.57 -8.06
CA TRP A 60 4.14 -20.38 -7.03
C TRP A 60 4.69 -20.75 -5.65
N GLN A 61 4.21 -20.06 -4.60
CA GLN A 61 4.36 -20.45 -3.20
C GLN A 61 2.98 -20.84 -2.65
N GLY A 62 2.74 -22.13 -2.39
CA GLY A 62 1.39 -22.60 -2.09
C GLY A 62 0.44 -22.14 -3.20
N THR A 63 -0.59 -21.36 -2.89
CA THR A 63 -1.53 -20.81 -3.89
C THR A 63 -1.21 -19.38 -4.35
N ARG A 64 -0.01 -18.87 -4.07
CA ARG A 64 0.37 -17.46 -4.31
C ARG A 64 1.37 -17.35 -5.44
N LEU A 65 1.14 -16.41 -6.35
CA LEU A 65 2.04 -16.11 -7.45
C LEU A 65 3.30 -15.41 -6.91
N VAL A 66 4.47 -15.92 -7.29
CA VAL A 66 5.73 -15.29 -6.90
C VAL A 66 5.98 -14.04 -7.75
N VAL A 67 6.31 -12.92 -7.13
CA VAL A 67 6.62 -11.69 -7.86
C VAL A 67 8.14 -11.56 -8.03
N PRO A 68 8.65 -11.43 -9.27
CA PRO A 68 10.07 -11.19 -9.57
C PRO A 68 10.68 -10.03 -8.79
N ASN A 69 12.01 -9.97 -8.76
CA ASN A 69 12.73 -8.86 -8.12
C ASN A 69 12.81 -7.62 -9.03
N ASP A 70 11.70 -7.29 -9.69
CA ASP A 70 11.54 -6.05 -10.46
C ASP A 70 10.89 -4.98 -9.58
N ALA A 71 11.65 -3.91 -9.30
CA ALA A 71 11.20 -2.79 -8.51
C ALA A 71 10.00 -2.07 -9.13
N THR A 72 9.95 -1.93 -10.46
CA THR A 72 8.86 -1.27 -11.18
C THR A 72 7.57 -2.07 -11.08
N LEU A 73 7.67 -3.39 -11.18
CA LEU A 73 6.53 -4.30 -11.08
C LEU A 73 5.95 -4.34 -9.66
N ARG A 74 6.83 -4.44 -8.65
CA ARG A 74 6.42 -4.39 -7.24
C ARG A 74 5.79 -3.04 -6.89
N GLU A 75 6.36 -1.95 -7.39
CA GLU A 75 5.79 -0.61 -7.19
C GLU A 75 4.42 -0.46 -7.86
N ALA A 76 4.22 -1.02 -9.06
CA ALA A 76 2.91 -1.04 -9.73
C ALA A 76 1.87 -1.81 -8.92
N LEU A 77 2.19 -3.01 -8.42
CA LEU A 77 1.31 -3.79 -7.54
C LEU A 77 0.94 -3.03 -6.25
N LEU A 78 1.94 -2.42 -5.61
CA LEU A 78 1.72 -1.63 -4.39
C LEU A 78 0.87 -0.39 -4.67
N THR A 79 1.07 0.24 -5.82
CA THR A 79 0.28 1.40 -6.27
C THR A 79 -1.17 1.02 -6.53
N GLU A 80 -1.42 -0.08 -7.24
CA GLU A 80 -2.79 -0.56 -7.48
C GLU A 80 -3.49 -0.93 -6.16
N ALA A 81 -2.82 -1.68 -5.29
CA ALA A 81 -3.39 -2.09 -4.01
C ALA A 81 -3.61 -0.95 -3.00
N HIS A 82 -3.00 0.23 -3.21
CA HIS A 82 -3.10 1.35 -2.28
C HIS A 82 -3.85 2.57 -2.82
N SER A 83 -3.57 2.93 -4.07
CA SER A 83 -3.97 4.18 -4.70
C SER A 83 -5.06 4.00 -5.77
N SER A 84 -5.47 2.75 -6.06
CA SER A 84 -6.63 2.50 -6.92
C SER A 84 -7.87 3.17 -6.31
N PRO A 85 -8.77 3.74 -7.13
CA PRO A 85 -10.00 4.38 -6.66
C PRO A 85 -10.85 3.51 -5.72
N PHE A 86 -10.70 2.19 -5.80
CA PHE A 86 -11.43 1.20 -5.00
C PHE A 86 -10.72 0.81 -3.69
N SER A 87 -9.43 1.10 -3.54
CA SER A 87 -8.61 0.60 -2.42
C SER A 87 -8.79 1.40 -1.13
N VAL A 88 -9.27 2.65 -1.22
CA VAL A 88 -9.50 3.56 -0.06
C VAL A 88 -8.28 3.65 0.86
N HIS A 89 -7.08 3.75 0.28
CA HIS A 89 -5.81 3.93 1.02
C HIS A 89 -5.67 3.02 2.27
N PRO A 90 -5.65 1.69 2.07
CA PRO A 90 -5.61 0.76 3.18
C PRO A 90 -4.31 0.92 3.98
N GLY A 91 -4.41 0.79 5.30
CA GLY A 91 -3.24 0.75 6.17
C GLY A 91 -2.37 -0.49 5.89
N SER A 92 -1.09 -0.44 6.30
CA SER A 92 -0.08 -1.46 5.98
C SER A 92 -0.50 -2.89 6.32
N THR A 93 -1.15 -3.12 7.45
CA THR A 93 -1.61 -4.46 7.87
C THR A 93 -2.68 -5.02 6.94
N LYS A 94 -3.67 -4.19 6.58
CA LYS A 94 -4.76 -4.59 5.68
C LYS A 94 -4.19 -4.85 4.29
N MET A 95 -3.45 -3.90 3.75
CA MET A 95 -2.82 -4.02 2.44
C MET A 95 -1.95 -5.27 2.31
N TYR A 96 -1.12 -5.57 3.33
CA TYR A 96 -0.33 -6.78 3.35
C TYR A 96 -1.20 -8.04 3.35
N HIS A 97 -2.28 -8.07 4.14
CA HIS A 97 -3.16 -9.23 4.21
C HIS A 97 -3.89 -9.46 2.88
N ASP A 98 -4.33 -8.40 2.22
CA ASP A 98 -5.03 -8.46 0.93
C ASP A 98 -4.07 -8.97 -0.17
N LEU A 99 -2.88 -8.37 -0.28
CA LEU A 99 -1.86 -8.81 -1.25
C LEU A 99 -1.37 -10.25 -1.00
N LYS A 100 -1.18 -10.62 0.27
CA LYS A 100 -0.72 -11.96 0.66
C LYS A 100 -1.67 -13.07 0.22
N GLN A 101 -2.93 -12.80 -0.10
CA GLN A 101 -3.83 -13.85 -0.59
C GLN A 101 -3.40 -14.36 -1.97
N TYR A 102 -2.83 -13.49 -2.79
CA TYR A 102 -2.57 -13.75 -4.21
C TYR A 102 -1.09 -13.74 -4.57
N PHE A 103 -0.28 -12.94 -3.87
CA PHE A 103 1.11 -12.68 -4.24
C PHE A 103 2.09 -13.02 -3.12
N TRP A 104 3.33 -13.31 -3.51
CA TRP A 104 4.44 -13.50 -2.59
C TRP A 104 5.76 -12.98 -3.18
N TRP A 105 6.57 -12.32 -2.34
CA TRP A 105 7.99 -12.11 -2.60
C TRP A 105 8.75 -11.94 -1.28
N SER A 106 10.07 -12.09 -1.32
CA SER A 106 10.93 -11.86 -0.15
C SER A 106 10.87 -10.40 0.28
N GLY A 107 10.59 -10.15 1.57
CA GLY A 107 10.51 -8.79 2.10
C GLY A 107 9.17 -8.06 1.87
N MET A 108 8.17 -8.68 1.25
CA MET A 108 6.86 -8.05 0.93
C MET A 108 6.23 -7.23 2.07
N LYS A 109 6.27 -7.73 3.31
CA LYS A 109 5.71 -7.02 4.46
C LYS A 109 6.43 -5.69 4.72
N GLY A 110 7.75 -5.66 4.55
CA GLY A 110 8.57 -4.46 4.69
C GLY A 110 8.25 -3.45 3.58
N ASP A 111 8.20 -3.91 2.33
CA ASP A 111 7.88 -3.05 1.18
C ASP A 111 6.51 -2.40 1.32
N VAL A 112 5.48 -3.16 1.73
CA VAL A 112 4.14 -2.63 2.03
C VAL A 112 4.20 -1.57 3.13
N ALA A 113 4.93 -1.83 4.22
CA ALA A 113 5.05 -0.86 5.32
C ALA A 113 5.72 0.44 4.85
N THR A 114 6.82 0.33 4.11
CA THR A 114 7.54 1.47 3.56
C THR A 114 6.71 2.25 2.55
N PHE A 115 5.96 1.57 1.68
CA PHE A 115 5.10 2.20 0.67
C PHE A 115 3.98 3.01 1.32
N VAL A 116 3.21 2.39 2.22
CA VAL A 116 2.11 3.07 2.92
C VAL A 116 2.64 4.22 3.80
N ALA A 117 3.82 4.07 4.40
CA ALA A 117 4.45 5.13 5.18
C ALA A 117 4.82 6.36 4.35
N ARG A 118 5.03 6.23 3.03
CA ARG A 118 5.34 7.36 2.12
C ARG A 118 4.09 8.07 1.60
N CYS A 119 2.89 7.54 1.82
CA CYS A 119 1.66 8.13 1.33
C CYS A 119 1.26 9.38 2.13
N LEU A 120 1.32 10.56 1.50
CA LEU A 120 0.97 11.84 2.12
C LEU A 120 -0.48 11.89 2.62
N ILE A 121 -1.43 11.33 1.87
CA ILE A 121 -2.84 11.27 2.25
C ILE A 121 -3.00 10.46 3.54
N CYS A 122 -2.33 9.30 3.60
CA CYS A 122 -2.33 8.48 4.82
C CYS A 122 -1.64 9.16 5.99
N GLN A 123 -0.54 9.88 5.76
CA GLN A 123 0.18 10.60 6.83
C GLN A 123 -0.68 11.71 7.43
N GLN A 124 -1.42 12.45 6.59
CA GLN A 124 -2.28 13.54 7.05
C GLN A 124 -3.57 13.05 7.70
N ALA A 125 -4.16 11.97 7.17
CA ALA A 125 -5.40 11.39 7.70
C ALA A 125 -5.19 10.54 8.95
N LYS A 126 -4.00 9.94 9.12
CA LYS A 126 -3.69 9.19 10.35
C LYS A 126 -3.54 10.15 11.50
N ILE A 127 -4.50 10.09 12.40
CA ILE A 127 -4.39 10.68 13.73
C ILE A 127 -3.26 9.94 14.45
N GLU A 128 -2.38 10.69 15.10
CA GLU A 128 -1.40 10.11 16.01
C GLU A 128 -2.16 9.47 17.18
N HIS A 129 -2.29 8.14 17.15
CA HIS A 129 -2.90 7.37 18.24
C HIS A 129 -1.92 7.13 19.40
N GLN A 130 -0.72 7.72 19.34
CA GLN A 130 0.17 7.73 20.50
C GLN A 130 -0.48 8.59 21.59
N ARG A 131 -0.34 8.15 22.84
CA ARG A 131 -0.63 9.05 23.95
C ARG A 131 0.31 10.25 23.80
N ALA A 132 -0.22 11.45 24.04
CA ALA A 132 0.60 12.64 24.16
C ALA A 132 1.81 12.31 25.04
N SER A 133 3.00 12.48 24.48
CA SER A 133 4.23 12.14 25.20
C SER A 133 4.39 13.13 26.34
N GLY A 134 4.09 12.67 27.56
CA GLY A 134 4.16 13.50 28.76
C GLY A 134 3.10 13.10 29.79
N LEU A 135 3.34 13.46 31.04
CA LEU A 135 2.27 13.51 32.04
C LEU A 135 1.42 14.74 31.75
N LEU A 136 0.11 14.66 31.97
CA LEU A 136 -0.73 15.85 32.02
C LEU A 136 -0.12 16.79 33.06
N GLN A 137 0.40 17.94 32.61
CA GLN A 137 0.87 18.96 33.52
C GLN A 137 -0.35 19.60 34.15
N GLN A 138 -0.55 19.35 35.44
CA GLN A 138 -1.56 20.03 36.22
C GLN A 138 -1.15 21.51 36.34
N LEU A 139 -2.08 22.43 36.09
CA LEU A 139 -1.86 23.85 36.36
C LEU A 139 -1.64 24.05 37.87
N ASP A 140 -0.80 25.02 38.22
CA ASP A 140 -0.58 25.38 39.62
C ASP A 140 -1.89 25.85 40.24
N ILE A 141 -2.13 25.46 41.50
CA ILE A 141 -3.35 25.86 42.21
C ILE A 141 -3.23 27.37 42.54
N PRO A 142 -4.16 28.23 42.07
CA PRO A 142 -4.13 29.64 42.41
C PRO A 142 -4.27 29.83 43.93
N VAL A 143 -3.45 30.72 44.50
CA VAL A 143 -3.34 30.93 45.96
C VAL A 143 -4.46 31.85 46.47
N TRP A 144 -4.99 32.70 45.59
CA TRP A 144 -5.97 33.70 45.94
C TRP A 144 -7.08 33.83 44.89
N LYS A 145 -8.16 34.52 45.29
CA LYS A 145 -9.26 34.85 44.39
C LYS A 145 -8.76 35.76 43.26
N TRP A 146 -9.19 35.44 42.03
CA TRP A 146 -8.85 36.19 40.81
C TRP A 146 -7.38 36.11 40.36
N ASP A 147 -6.58 35.21 40.93
CA ASP A 147 -5.21 34.96 40.47
C ASP A 147 -5.19 34.34 39.05
N GLU A 148 -6.23 33.59 38.70
CA GLU A 148 -6.40 32.97 37.39
C GLU A 148 -7.86 33.07 36.94
N ILE A 149 -8.08 33.47 35.69
CA ILE A 149 -9.39 33.56 35.05
C ILE A 149 -9.30 32.91 33.67
N SER A 150 -9.97 31.77 33.50
CA SER A 150 -10.15 31.13 32.19
C SER A 150 -11.53 31.48 31.61
N MET A 151 -11.59 31.81 30.32
CA MET A 151 -12.85 32.08 29.61
C MET A 151 -12.95 31.15 28.39
N ASP A 152 -14.14 30.64 28.13
CA ASP A 152 -14.47 29.86 26.94
C ASP A 152 -15.75 30.40 26.28
N PHE A 153 -15.91 30.17 24.98
CA PHE A 153 -17.08 30.59 24.22
C PHE A 153 -17.99 29.41 23.92
N VAL A 154 -19.30 29.61 24.10
CA VAL A 154 -20.32 28.67 23.66
C VAL A 154 -21.02 29.27 22.43
N THR A 155 -21.10 28.50 21.35
CA THR A 155 -21.85 28.86 20.13
C THR A 155 -23.19 28.15 20.11
#